data_AF-A0A1X0WAX4-F1
#
_entry.id   AF-A0A1X0WAX4-F1
#
_cell.length_a   1.000
_cell.length_b   1.000
_cell.length_c   1.000
_cell.angle_alpha   90.00
_cell.angle_beta   90.00
_cell.angle_gamma   90.00
#
_symmetry.space_group_name_H-M   'P 1'
#
loop_
_entity.id
_entity.type
_entity.pdbx_description
1 polymer ?
#
loop_
_entity_poly.entity_id
_entity_poly.type
_entity_poly.pdbx_seq_one_letter_code
_entity_poly.pdbx_strand_id
1 'polypeptide(L)'
;MFSIKMTKDGSTLLTEAAIVAVHYPQSTAFEDAIYYAASLDVMPPDVITTFPETYTDSLCEEVDVPGLVTAQSRDGHSFPVAVIVTDIEDEQASPLPGVNYQFVYPGDFAIVFDHSGSVLEEV
;
A
#
# COMPACT_ATOMS: atom_id res chain seq x y z
N MET A 1 8.33 -12.80 5.42
CA MET A 1 8.82 -11.91 4.36
C MET A 1 8.30 -12.45 3.05
N PHE A 2 7.68 -11.57 2.28
CA PHE A 2 7.03 -11.85 1.00
C PHE A 2 7.72 -11.02 -0.07
N SER A 3 7.76 -11.53 -1.29
CA SER A 3 8.25 -10.80 -2.45
C SER A 3 7.08 -10.48 -3.37
N ILE A 4 7.01 -9.26 -3.87
CA ILE A 4 5.94 -8.78 -4.72
C ILE A 4 6.58 -8.35 -6.03
N LYS A 5 6.20 -9.02 -7.12
CA LYS A 5 6.60 -8.63 -8.47
C LYS A 5 5.44 -7.90 -9.12
N MET A 6 5.62 -6.63 -9.41
CA MET A 6 4.61 -5.78 -10.04
C MET A 6 5.10 -5.32 -11.41
N THR A 7 4.32 -5.57 -12.46
CA THR A 7 4.58 -5.08 -13.81
C THR A 7 3.54 -4.02 -14.18
N LYS A 8 3.98 -2.79 -14.43
CA LYS A 8 3.18 -1.64 -14.85
C LYS A 8 3.82 -1.02 -16.11
N ASP A 9 3.02 -0.80 -17.15
CA ASP A 9 3.47 -0.17 -18.42
C ASP A 9 4.79 -0.76 -18.99
N GLY A 10 4.94 -2.09 -18.91
CA GLY A 10 6.13 -2.81 -19.37
C GLY A 10 7.35 -2.72 -18.44
N SER A 11 7.29 -1.92 -17.38
CA SER A 11 8.31 -1.84 -16.34
C SER A 11 7.96 -2.80 -15.20
N THR A 12 8.96 -3.49 -14.66
CA THR A 12 8.77 -4.43 -13.55
C THR A 12 9.52 -3.96 -12.32
N LEU A 13 8.82 -3.88 -11.20
CA LEU A 13 9.36 -3.64 -9.87
C LEU A 13 9.28 -4.92 -9.05
N LEU A 14 10.33 -5.20 -8.29
CA LEU A 14 10.35 -6.25 -7.27
C LEU A 14 10.52 -5.58 -5.91
N THR A 15 9.61 -5.88 -4.99
CA THR A 15 9.60 -5.30 -3.64
C THR A 15 9.47 -6.41 -2.62
N GLU A 16 9.97 -6.18 -1.41
CA GLU A 16 9.85 -7.09 -0.28
C GLU A 16 9.07 -6.43 0.85
N ALA A 17 8.23 -7.20 1.53
CA ALA A 17 7.43 -6.74 2.67
C ALA A 17 7.35 -7.84 3.74
N ALA A 18 7.20 -7.47 5.01
CA ALA A 18 7.03 -8.46 6.08
C ALA A 18 5.58 -8.96 6.10
N ILE A 19 4.62 -8.09 5.78
CA ILE A 19 3.19 -8.36 5.64
C ILE A 19 2.71 -7.89 4.26
N VAL A 20 1.90 -8.72 3.61
CA VAL A 20 1.23 -8.37 2.35
C VAL A 20 -0.20 -8.91 2.36
N ALA A 21 -1.12 -8.11 1.86
CA ALA A 21 -2.50 -8.53 1.59
C ALA A 21 -2.97 -7.93 0.27
N VAL A 22 -3.69 -8.73 -0.52
CA VAL A 22 -4.34 -8.28 -1.75
C VAL A 22 -5.82 -8.12 -1.47
N HIS A 23 -6.35 -6.94 -1.79
CA HIS A 23 -7.73 -6.58 -1.53
C HIS A 23 -8.41 -6.16 -2.83
N TYR A 24 -9.61 -6.70 -3.06
CA TYR A 24 -10.40 -6.46 -4.26
C TYR A 24 -11.51 -5.43 -3.98
N PRO A 25 -12.13 -4.84 -5.02
CA PRO A 25 -13.31 -4.00 -4.87
C PRO A 25 -14.35 -4.64 -3.97
N GLN A 26 -15.02 -3.82 -3.15
CA GLN A 26 -16.00 -4.21 -2.11
C GLN A 26 -15.41 -4.79 -0.81
N SER A 27 -14.08 -4.95 -0.71
CA SER A 27 -13.45 -5.21 0.59
C SER A 27 -13.24 -3.91 1.36
N THR A 28 -13.36 -3.97 2.69
CA THR A 28 -13.21 -2.79 3.57
C THR A 28 -11.87 -2.10 3.37
N ALA A 29 -10.77 -2.85 3.26
CA ALA A 29 -9.45 -2.26 3.04
C ALA A 29 -9.31 -1.57 1.67
N PHE A 30 -10.01 -2.06 0.63
CA PHE A 30 -10.04 -1.38 -0.67
C PHE A 30 -10.84 -0.08 -0.59
N GLU A 31 -11.99 -0.10 0.09
CA GLU A 31 -12.81 1.10 0.31
C GLU A 31 -12.06 2.15 1.14
N ASP A 32 -11.35 1.73 2.19
CA ASP A 32 -10.50 2.61 3.00
C ASP A 32 -9.39 3.24 2.17
N ALA A 33 -8.72 2.46 1.30
CA ALA A 33 -7.67 2.97 0.42
C ALA A 33 -8.19 4.04 -0.56
N ILE A 34 -9.37 3.81 -1.15
CA ILE A 34 -10.03 4.79 -2.03
C ILE A 34 -10.48 6.02 -1.25
N TYR A 35 -10.96 5.85 -0.02
CA TYR A 35 -11.31 6.95 0.85
C TYR A 35 -10.09 7.83 1.18
N TYR A 36 -8.94 7.24 1.50
CA TYR A 36 -7.69 7.98 1.67
C TYR A 36 -7.31 8.74 0.41
N ALA A 37 -7.38 8.11 -0.77
CA ALA A 37 -7.11 8.76 -2.05
C ALA A 37 -7.97 10.03 -2.25
N ALA A 38 -9.28 9.88 -2.01
CA ALA A 38 -10.24 10.96 -2.14
C ALA A 38 -10.00 12.09 -1.13
N SER A 39 -9.61 11.76 0.11
CA SER A 39 -9.28 12.75 1.15
C SER A 39 -8.07 13.61 0.79
N LEU A 40 -7.19 13.11 -0.09
CA LEU A 40 -5.99 13.79 -0.58
C LEU A 40 -6.19 14.46 -1.94
N ASP A 41 -7.40 14.39 -2.51
CA ASP A 41 -7.70 14.87 -3.87
C ASP A 41 -6.82 14.22 -4.97
N VAL A 42 -6.43 12.95 -4.77
CA VAL A 42 -5.58 12.20 -5.71
C VAL A 42 -6.42 11.13 -6.41
N MET A 43 -6.82 11.42 -7.65
CA MET A 43 -7.63 10.50 -8.47
C MET A 43 -7.17 10.49 -9.95
N PRO A 44 -6.97 9.32 -10.57
CA PRO A 44 -6.95 7.98 -9.95
C PRO A 44 -5.67 7.74 -9.13
N PRO A 45 -5.71 7.09 -7.95
CA PRO A 45 -4.54 6.88 -7.10
C PRO A 45 -3.66 5.73 -7.58
N ASP A 46 -2.35 5.91 -7.71
CA ASP A 46 -1.43 4.79 -8.00
C ASP A 46 -0.83 4.19 -6.72
N VAL A 47 -0.38 5.05 -5.81
CA VAL A 47 0.27 4.67 -4.55
C VAL A 47 -0.16 5.64 -3.47
N ILE A 48 -0.46 5.13 -2.27
CA ILE A 48 -0.66 5.92 -1.05
C ILE A 48 0.19 5.31 0.04
N THR A 49 0.95 6.14 0.76
CA THR A 49 1.73 5.70 1.92
C THR A 49 1.29 6.51 3.13
N THR A 50 0.96 5.82 4.21
CA THR A 50 0.48 6.42 5.46
C THR A 50 1.34 6.00 6.64
N PHE A 51 1.79 6.95 7.44
CA PHE A 51 2.42 6.72 8.74
C PHE A 51 1.55 7.33 9.83
N PRO A 52 1.30 6.61 10.94
CA PRO A 52 0.46 7.10 12.02
C PRO A 52 1.06 8.34 12.70
N GLU A 53 0.19 9.26 13.10
CA GLU A 53 0.54 10.51 13.79
C GLU A 53 0.64 10.35 15.31
N THR A 54 0.08 9.27 15.85
CA THR A 54 0.02 9.03 17.30
C THR A 54 0.20 7.55 17.61
N TYR A 55 0.81 7.24 18.75
CA TYR A 55 0.79 5.89 19.32
C TYR A 55 0.57 5.93 20.84
N THR A 56 0.16 4.79 21.40
CA THR A 56 0.06 4.61 22.85
C THR A 56 1.35 4.00 23.36
N ASP A 57 2.02 4.67 24.29
CA ASP A 57 3.28 4.20 24.86
C ASP A 57 3.08 3.09 25.92
N SER A 58 4.18 2.60 26.49
CA SER A 58 4.16 1.56 27.53
C SER A 58 3.46 1.98 28.83
N LEU A 59 3.25 3.29 29.03
CA LEU A 59 2.55 3.87 30.18
C LEU A 59 1.07 4.16 29.88
N CYS A 60 0.59 3.74 28.69
CA CYS A 60 -0.75 4.02 28.19
C CYS A 60 -1.03 5.51 27.92
N GLU A 61 0.01 6.30 27.68
CA GLU A 61 -0.10 7.70 27.29
C GLU A 61 -0.07 7.84 25.77
N GLU A 62 -0.86 8.77 25.23
CA GLU A 62 -0.85 9.09 23.79
C GLU A 62 0.34 10.00 23.48
N VAL A 63 1.16 9.58 22.52
CA VAL A 63 2.37 10.28 22.11
C VAL A 63 2.23 10.67 20.64
N ASP A 64 2.30 11.97 20.39
CA ASP A 64 2.33 12.53 19.04
C ASP A 64 3.69 12.28 18.38
N VAL A 65 3.67 11.88 17.12
CA VAL A 65 4.82 11.77 16.23
C VAL A 65 4.52 12.46 14.90
N PRO A 66 5.54 12.85 14.12
CA PRO A 66 5.30 13.32 12.76
C PRO A 66 4.69 12.17 11.94
N GLY A 67 3.38 12.22 11.71
CA GLY A 67 2.76 11.36 10.70
C GLY A 67 3.02 11.91 9.31
N LEU A 68 2.85 11.04 8.33
CA LEU A 68 3.07 11.37 6.94
C LEU A 68 2.08 10.61 6.09
N VAL A 69 1.36 11.34 5.26
CA VAL A 69 0.55 10.75 4.19
C VAL A 69 1.07 11.28 2.87
N THR A 70 1.54 10.39 2.01
CA THR A 70 1.91 10.71 0.63
C THR A 70 1.01 9.96 -0.33
N ALA A 71 0.72 10.56 -1.48
CA ALA A 71 -0.06 9.94 -2.52
C ALA A 71 0.49 10.32 -3.90
N GLN A 72 0.42 9.36 -4.81
CA GLN A 72 0.82 9.51 -6.21
C GLN A 72 -0.40 9.22 -7.08
N SER A 73 -0.68 10.08 -8.06
CA SER A 73 -1.71 9.85 -9.06
C SER A 73 -1.19 8.97 -10.19
N ARG A 74 -2.10 8.20 -10.80
CA ARG A 74 -1.88 7.53 -12.07
C ARG A 74 -2.45 8.35 -13.22
N ASP A 75 -1.82 8.27 -14.38
CA ASP A 75 -2.43 8.78 -15.61
C ASP A 75 -3.56 7.86 -16.10
N GLY A 76 -4.68 8.46 -16.51
CA GLY A 76 -5.81 7.76 -17.11
C GLY A 76 -7.12 7.87 -16.32
N HIS A 77 -8.12 7.09 -16.73
CA HIS A 77 -9.48 7.13 -16.16
C HIS A 77 -10.02 5.73 -15.81
N SER A 78 -9.13 4.77 -15.64
CA SER A 78 -9.49 3.40 -15.25
C SER A 78 -9.75 3.33 -13.74
N PHE A 79 -10.60 2.40 -13.33
CA PHE A 79 -10.75 2.05 -11.91
C PHE A 79 -9.77 0.91 -11.57
N PRO A 80 -9.16 0.92 -10.37
CA PRO A 80 -8.29 -0.16 -9.94
C PRO A 80 -9.10 -1.46 -9.74
N VAL A 81 -8.48 -2.58 -10.07
CA VAL A 81 -9.04 -3.94 -9.94
C VAL A 81 -8.64 -4.63 -8.64
N ALA A 82 -7.57 -4.15 -8.00
CA ALA A 82 -7.15 -4.55 -6.67
C ALA A 82 -6.27 -3.46 -6.04
N VAL A 83 -6.04 -3.58 -4.73
CA VAL A 83 -5.00 -2.86 -4.00
C VAL A 83 -4.14 -3.86 -3.25
N ILE A 84 -2.83 -3.71 -3.38
CA ILE A 84 -1.85 -4.45 -2.60
C ILE A 84 -1.52 -3.59 -1.39
N VAL A 85 -1.71 -4.15 -0.20
CA VAL A 85 -1.44 -3.48 1.07
C VAL A 85 -0.22 -4.13 1.71
N THR A 86 0.82 -3.34 1.95
CA THR A 86 2.04 -3.79 2.62
C THR A 86 2.35 -2.95 3.84
N ASP A 87 3.07 -3.52 4.79
CA ASP A 87 3.76 -2.73 5.80
C ASP A 87 4.96 -2.00 5.19
N ILE A 88 5.33 -0.88 5.80
CA ILE A 88 6.55 -0.14 5.46
C ILE A 88 7.20 0.40 6.73
N GLU A 89 8.52 0.26 6.82
CA GLU A 89 9.34 0.86 7.87
C GLU A 89 10.24 1.91 7.23
N ASP A 90 10.12 3.17 7.66
CA ASP A 90 10.98 4.27 7.23
C ASP A 90 11.24 5.20 8.42
N GLU A 91 12.34 4.95 9.12
CA GLU A 91 12.75 5.73 10.30
C GLU A 91 12.99 7.23 10.01
N GLN A 92 13.21 7.62 8.75
CA GLN A 92 13.34 9.02 8.39
C GLN A 92 11.98 9.70 8.26
N ALA A 93 10.97 8.97 7.81
CA ALA A 93 9.60 9.46 7.70
C ALA A 93 8.86 9.40 9.05
N SER A 94 8.93 8.27 9.75
CA SER A 94 8.28 8.07 11.05
C SER A 94 8.97 6.97 11.87
N PRO A 95 9.04 7.11 13.20
CA PRO A 95 9.52 6.03 14.06
C PRO A 95 8.54 4.85 14.17
N LEU A 96 7.33 4.97 13.60
CA LEU A 96 6.29 3.94 13.60
C LEU A 96 6.16 3.28 12.23
N PRO A 97 5.81 1.98 12.16
CA PRO A 97 5.52 1.33 10.89
C PRO A 97 4.31 1.98 10.23
N GLY A 98 4.42 2.20 8.92
CA GLY A 98 3.36 2.70 8.07
C GLY A 98 2.68 1.59 7.27
N VAL A 99 1.75 2.02 6.42
CA VAL A 99 1.04 1.18 5.46
C VAL A 99 1.22 1.78 4.08
N ASN A 100 1.51 0.92 3.10
CA ASN A 100 1.59 1.28 1.70
C ASN A 100 0.46 0.60 0.93
N TYR A 101 -0.34 1.39 0.22
CA TYR A 101 -1.43 0.97 -0.65
C TYR A 101 -0.98 1.16 -2.09
N GLN A 102 -0.76 0.07 -2.80
CA GLN A 102 -0.41 0.09 -4.22
C GLN A 102 -1.58 -0.40 -5.06
N PHE A 103 -2.14 0.50 -5.86
CA PHE A 103 -3.28 0.19 -6.71
C PHE A 103 -2.84 -0.56 -7.97
N VAL A 104 -3.62 -1.59 -8.32
CA VAL A 104 -3.45 -2.43 -9.50
C VAL A 104 -4.57 -2.10 -10.49
N TYR A 105 -4.22 -1.79 -11.73
CA TYR A 105 -5.16 -1.37 -12.76
C TYR A 105 -5.30 -2.41 -13.88
N PRO A 106 -6.37 -2.35 -14.71
CA PRO A 106 -6.48 -3.21 -15.87
C PRO A 106 -5.24 -3.09 -16.78
N GLY A 107 -4.58 -4.22 -17.03
CA GLY A 107 -3.35 -4.29 -17.83
C GLY A 107 -2.06 -4.31 -17.03
N ASP A 108 -2.12 -4.02 -15.73
CA ASP A 108 -1.04 -4.35 -14.79
C ASP A 108 -1.02 -5.85 -14.49
N PHE A 109 0.10 -6.32 -13.95
CA PHE A 109 0.21 -7.69 -13.45
C PHE A 109 1.00 -7.72 -12.14
N ALA A 110 0.45 -8.36 -11.11
CA ALA A 110 1.08 -8.51 -9.82
C ALA A 110 1.18 -9.99 -9.43
N ILE A 111 2.33 -10.41 -8.92
CA ILE A 111 2.49 -11.73 -8.30
C ILE A 111 3.06 -11.57 -6.89
N VAL A 112 2.42 -12.21 -5.92
CA VAL A 112 2.91 -12.31 -4.54
C VAL A 112 3.52 -13.68 -4.32
N PHE A 113 4.77 -13.70 -3.86
CA PHE A 113 5.51 -14.90 -3.51
C PHE A 113 5.74 -14.98 -2.00
N ASP A 114 5.71 -16.20 -1.46
CA ASP A 114 6.22 -16.46 -0.12
C ASP A 114 7.77 -16.54 -0.09
N HIS A 115 8.33 -16.69 1.10
CA HIS A 115 9.76 -16.85 1.34
C HIS A 115 10.42 -18.06 0.62
N SER A 116 9.64 -19.03 0.14
CA SER A 116 10.13 -20.18 -0.62
C SER A 116 10.12 -19.95 -2.14
N GLY A 117 9.56 -18.83 -2.59
CA GLY A 117 9.32 -18.52 -4.00
C GLY A 117 8.03 -19.14 -4.54
N SER A 118 7.16 -19.67 -3.67
CA SER A 118 5.85 -20.19 -4.06
C SER A 118 4.88 -19.02 -4.30
N VAL A 119 4.11 -19.10 -5.38
CA VAL A 119 3.07 -18.11 -5.69
C VAL A 119 1.91 -18.27 -4.71
N LEU A 120 1.57 -17.18 -4.02
CA LEU A 120 0.40 -17.11 -3.15
C LEU A 120 -0.80 -16.50 -3.84
N GLU A 121 -0.57 -15.46 -4.65
CA GLU A 121 -1.63 -14.70 -5.32
C GLU A 121 -1.12 -14.06 -6.61
N GLU A 122 -2.01 -13.95 -7.60
CA GLU A 122 -1.78 -13.31 -8.90
C GLU A 122 -2.97 -12.39 -9.22
N VAL A 123 -2.67 -11.17 -9.67
CA VAL A 123 -3.65 -10.15 -10.07
C VAL A 123 -3.36 -9.62 -11.45
#